data_AF-A0A359KMZ0-F1
#
_entry.id   AF-A0A359KMZ0-F1
#
_cell.length_a   1.000
_cell.length_b   1.000
_cell.length_c   1.000
_cell.angle_alpha   90.00
_cell.angle_beta   90.00
_cell.angle_gamma   90.00
#
_symmetry.space_group_name_H-M   'P 1'
#
loop_
_entity.id
_entity.type
_entity.pdbx_description
1 polymer ?
#
loop_
_entity_poly.entity_id
_entity_poly.type
_entity_poly.pdbx_seq_one_letter_code
_entity_poly.pdbx_strand_id
1 'polypeptide(L)'
;MEYRKRHGRLRPVCPNCGFTFFTDPKLATVVVVEVDGRVLLHRRAINPARGKWTLPGGYVDRGEAIEDAARREVFEETAVRV
;
A
#
# COMPACT_ATOMS: atom_id res chain seq x y z
N MET A 1 20.71 10.31 9.60
CA MET A 1 21.07 9.63 8.33
C MET A 1 21.51 10.69 7.35
N GLU A 2 22.44 10.35 6.45
CA GLU A 2 22.92 11.24 5.39
C GLU A 2 22.75 10.59 4.03
N TYR A 3 22.46 11.36 3.00
CA TYR A 3 22.40 10.83 1.63
C TYR A 3 23.81 10.76 1.04
N ARG A 4 24.29 9.55 0.76
CA ARG A 4 25.60 9.31 0.12
C ARG A 4 25.42 8.44 -1.13
N LYS A 5 26.26 8.63 -2.14
CA LYS A 5 26.23 7.80 -3.37
C LYS A 5 26.73 6.39 -3.04
N ARG A 6 25.86 5.39 -3.23
CA ARG A 6 26.11 3.96 -2.99
C ARG A 6 25.45 3.13 -4.10
N HIS A 7 26.21 2.24 -4.74
CA HIS A 7 25.73 1.42 -5.86
C HIS A 7 24.99 2.25 -6.93
N GLY A 8 25.58 3.38 -7.34
CA GLY A 8 25.08 4.24 -8.42
C GLY A 8 23.93 5.20 -8.06
N ARG A 9 23.36 5.16 -6.84
CA ARG A 9 22.26 6.05 -6.42
C ARG A 9 22.55 6.75 -5.10
N LEU A 10 21.87 7.89 -4.84
CA LEU A 10 21.85 8.49 -3.50
C LEU A 10 20.99 7.62 -2.59
N ARG A 11 21.55 7.23 -1.44
CA ARG A 11 20.88 6.39 -0.46
C ARG A 11 21.10 6.93 0.96
N PRO A 12 20.15 6.73 1.88
CA PRO A 12 20.37 7.03 3.29
C PRO A 12 21.47 6.11 3.85
N VAL A 13 22.47 6.72 4.48
CA VAL A 13 23.60 6.04 5.12
C VAL A 13 23.73 6.50 6.56
N CYS A 14 24.01 5.58 7.47
CA CYS A 14 24.36 5.91 8.85
C CYS A 14 25.75 6.56 8.90
N PRO A 15 25.90 7.79 9.41
CA PRO A 15 27.19 8.45 9.45
C PRO A 15 28.19 7.79 10.42
N ASN A 16 27.70 7.07 11.44
CA ASN A 16 28.52 6.43 12.47
C ASN A 16 29.13 5.09 12.03
N CYS A 17 28.32 4.18 11.46
CA CYS A 17 28.75 2.83 11.11
C CYS A 17 28.79 2.52 9.60
N GLY A 18 28.37 3.46 8.74
CA GLY A 18 28.38 3.29 7.29
C GLY A 18 27.28 2.39 6.72
N PHE A 19 26.36 1.88 7.54
CA PHE A 19 25.22 1.08 7.09
C PHE A 19 24.40 1.82 6.01
N THR A 20 24.14 1.14 4.89
CA THR A 20 23.35 1.68 3.77
C THR A 20 21.92 1.17 3.84
N PHE A 21 20.95 2.08 3.99
CA PHE A 21 19.54 1.72 4.02
C PHE A 21 19.01 1.61 2.59
N PHE A 22 18.54 0.42 2.22
CA PHE A 22 17.88 0.18 0.93
C PHE A 22 16.38 0.35 1.12
N THR A 23 15.84 1.43 0.56
CA THR A 23 14.40 1.68 0.54
C THR A 23 13.77 0.87 -0.59
N ASP A 24 12.90 -0.06 -0.23
CA ASP A 24 12.01 -0.74 -1.17
C ASP A 24 10.72 0.08 -1.36
N PRO A 25 10.08 0.04 -2.53
CA PRO A 25 8.74 0.59 -2.68
C PRO A 25 7.77 -0.13 -1.73
N LYS A 26 6.83 0.61 -1.15
CA LYS A 26 5.73 -0.02 -0.41
C LYS A 26 4.73 -0.59 -1.40
N LEU A 27 4.45 -1.88 -1.28
CA LEU A 27 3.46 -2.58 -2.09
C LEU A 27 2.05 -2.26 -1.59
N ALA A 28 1.12 -2.07 -2.54
CA ALA A 28 -0.30 -1.86 -2.29
C ALA A 28 -1.12 -2.68 -3.28
N THR A 29 -2.34 -3.05 -2.87
CA THR A 29 -3.31 -3.80 -3.67
C THR A 29 -4.61 -3.00 -3.80
N VAL A 30 -5.30 -3.16 -4.92
CA VAL A 30 -6.62 -2.56 -5.21
C VAL A 30 -7.48 -3.63 -5.85
N VAL A 31 -8.72 -3.77 -5.38
CA VAL A 31 -9.60 -4.87 -5.78
C VAL A 31 -10.84 -4.33 -6.50
N VAL A 32 -11.17 -4.93 -7.63
CA VAL A 32 -12.45 -4.74 -8.31
C VAL A 32 -13.37 -5.87 -7.87
N VAL A 33 -14.39 -5.54 -7.08
CA VAL A 33 -15.41 -6.51 -6.66
C VAL A 33 -16.65 -6.29 -7.53
N GLU A 34 -17.00 -7.31 -8.30
CA GLU A 34 -18.23 -7.33 -9.10
C GLU A 34 -19.36 -8.03 -8.32
N VAL A 35 -20.53 -7.41 -8.27
CA VAL A 35 -21.76 -7.97 -7.72
C VAL A 35 -22.91 -7.65 -8.67
N ASP A 36 -23.53 -8.68 -9.25
CA ASP A 36 -24.66 -8.58 -10.18
C ASP A 36 -24.41 -7.58 -11.33
N GLY A 37 -23.23 -7.63 -11.97
CA GLY A 37 -22.85 -6.73 -13.05
C GLY A 37 -22.52 -5.30 -12.62
N ARG A 38 -22.38 -5.03 -11.31
CA ARG A 38 -22.01 -3.72 -10.76
C ARG A 38 -20.69 -3.80 -10.02
N VAL A 39 -19.97 -2.68 -9.89
CA VAL A 39 -18.69 -2.60 -9.19
C VAL A 39 -18.87 -1.94 -7.82
N LEU A 40 -18.32 -2.57 -6.79
CA LEU A 40 -18.26 -2.00 -5.44
C LEU A 40 -17.27 -0.84 -5.38
N LEU A 41 -17.74 0.30 -4.87
CA LEU A 41 -16.92 1.46 -4.54
C LEU A 41 -17.21 1.89 -3.11
N HIS A 42 -16.20 2.46 -2.44
CA HIS A 42 -16.39 3.12 -1.16
C HIS A 42 -16.05 4.61 -1.24
N ARG A 43 -16.63 5.40 -0.33
CA ARG A 43 -16.39 6.84 -0.26
C ARG A 43 -15.37 7.13 0.84
N ARG A 44 -14.22 7.67 0.45
CA ARG A 44 -13.08 7.89 1.34
C ARG A 44 -13.45 8.75 2.54
N ALA A 45 -13.16 8.26 3.75
CA ALA A 45 -13.43 8.98 5.01
C ALA A 45 -12.30 9.94 5.42
N ILE A 46 -11.08 9.77 4.89
CA ILE A 46 -9.87 10.49 5.30
C ILE A 46 -9.17 11.19 4.11
N ASN A 47 -8.29 12.14 4.42
CA ASN A 47 -7.44 12.80 3.43
C ASN A 47 -6.20 11.97 3.09
N PRO A 48 -5.64 12.11 1.87
CA PRO A 48 -6.11 12.97 0.78
C PRO A 48 -7.38 12.43 0.10
N ALA A 49 -8.08 13.31 -0.61
CA ALA A 49 -9.28 12.99 -1.41
C ALA A 49 -10.49 12.47 -0.61
N ARG A 50 -10.69 12.98 0.62
CA ARG A 50 -11.90 12.72 1.41
C ARG A 50 -13.16 13.04 0.60
N GLY A 51 -14.16 12.17 0.69
CA GLY A 51 -15.44 12.33 0.00
C GLY A 51 -15.47 11.83 -1.45
N LYS A 52 -14.32 11.48 -2.07
CA LYS A 52 -14.29 10.86 -3.39
C LYS A 52 -14.57 9.36 -3.32
N TRP A 53 -15.13 8.81 -4.39
CA TRP A 53 -15.31 7.38 -4.58
C TRP A 53 -14.01 6.71 -5.03
N THR A 54 -13.74 5.51 -4.53
CA THR A 54 -12.58 4.71 -4.91
C THR A 54 -12.87 3.22 -4.78
N LEU A 55 -12.01 2.40 -5.37
CA LEU A 55 -12.01 0.95 -5.20
C LEU A 55 -11.43 0.60 -3.82
N PRO A 56 -11.88 -0.48 -3.18
CA PRO A 56 -11.26 -0.95 -1.96
C PRO A 56 -9.81 -1.37 -2.18
N GLY A 57 -8.94 -1.07 -1.22
CA GLY A 57 -7.54 -1.42 -1.30
C GLY A 57 -6.65 -0.67 -0.32
N GLY A 58 -5.46 -1.23 -0.11
CA GLY A 58 -4.52 -0.71 0.84
C GLY A 58 -3.16 -1.38 0.75
N TYR A 59 -2.41 -1.30 1.84
CA TYR A 59 -1.02 -1.69 1.86
C TYR A 59 -0.86 -3.18 2.13
N VAL A 60 0.08 -3.81 1.42
CA VAL A 60 0.46 -5.21 1.68
C VAL A 60 1.49 -5.22 2.81
N ASP A 61 1.22 -5.97 3.87
CA ASP A 61 2.14 -6.07 4.98
C ASP A 61 3.31 -7.00 4.69
N ARG A 62 4.43 -6.76 5.40
CA ARG A 62 5.65 -7.54 5.15
C ARG A 62 5.40 -8.99 5.53
N GLY A 63 5.57 -9.90 4.56
CA GLY A 63 5.34 -11.33 4.74
C GLY A 63 3.90 -11.76 4.48
N GLU A 64 2.99 -10.83 4.16
CA GLU A 64 1.62 -11.11 3.76
C GLU A 64 1.57 -11.51 2.27
N ALA A 65 0.74 -12.51 1.93
CA ALA A 65 0.42 -12.79 0.53
C ALA A 65 -0.42 -11.64 -0.05
N ILE A 66 -0.23 -11.34 -1.33
CA ILE A 66 -0.91 -10.20 -1.97
C ILE A 66 -2.43 -10.41 -1.97
N GLU A 67 -2.85 -11.65 -2.17
CA GLU A 67 -4.25 -12.09 -2.17
C GLU A 67 -4.90 -11.96 -0.79
N ASP A 68 -4.15 -12.23 0.27
CA ASP A 68 -4.64 -12.09 1.65
C ASP A 68 -4.82 -10.61 2.02
N ALA A 69 -3.84 -9.77 1.65
CA ALA A 69 -3.96 -8.32 1.79
C ALA A 69 -5.18 -7.79 1.03
N ALA A 70 -5.41 -8.27 -0.19
CA ALA A 70 -6.55 -7.88 -1.01
C ALA A 70 -7.89 -8.20 -0.33
N ARG A 71 -8.04 -9.40 0.22
CA ARG A 71 -9.24 -9.84 0.94
C ARG A 71 -9.43 -9.05 2.24
N ARG A 72 -8.35 -8.83 2.99
CA ARG A 72 -8.35 -8.06 4.25
C ARG A 72 -8.80 -6.62 4.02
N GLU A 73 -8.18 -5.91 3.08
CA GLU A 73 -8.48 -4.51 2.78
C GLU A 73 -9.93 -4.32 2.30
N VAL A 74 -10.43 -5.23 1.44
CA VAL A 74 -11.85 -5.22 1.03
C VAL A 74 -12.77 -5.34 2.25
N PHE A 75 -12.49 -6.28 3.15
CA PHE A 75 -13.31 -6.50 4.33
C PHE A 75 -13.23 -5.33 5.32
N GLU A 76 -12.05 -4.77 5.57
CA GLU A 76 -11.86 -3.63 6.48
C GLU A 76 -12.59 -2.37 6.02
N GLU A 77 -12.55 -2.05 4.72
CA GLU A 77 -13.13 -0.82 4.19
C GLU A 77 -14.63 -0.94 3.89
N THR A 78 -15.13 -2.15 3.61
CA THR A 78 -16.49 -2.35 3.07
C THR A 78 -17.34 -3.40 3.80
N ALA A 79 -16.75 -4.18 4.71
CA ALA A 79 -17.36 -5.35 5.35
C ALA A 79 -17.83 -6.47 4.39
N VAL A 80 -17.42 -6.44 3.12
CA VAL A 80 -17.70 -7.48 2.12
C VAL A 80 -16.60 -8.55 2.15
N ARG A 81 -16.96 -9.82 1.92
CA ARG A 81 -16.02 -10.94 1.80
C ARG A 81 -15.88 -11.36 0.35
N VAL A 82 -14.63 -11.55 -0.08
CA VAL A 82 -14.22 -12.04 -1.41
C VAL A 82 -13.17 -13.13 -1.27
#